data_AF-A0A7J4V3P7-F1
#
_entry.id   AF-A0A7J4V3P7-F1
#
_cell.length_a   1.000
_cell.length_b   1.000
_cell.length_c   1.000
_cell.angle_alpha   90.00
_cell.angle_beta   90.00
_cell.angle_gamma   90.00
#
_symmetry.space_group_name_H-M   'P 1'
#
loop_
_entity.id
_entity.type
_entity.pdbx_description
1 polymer ?
#
loop_
_entity_poly.entity_id
_entity_poly.type
_entity_poly.pdbx_seq_one_letter_code
_entity_poly.pdbx_strand_id
1 'polypeptide(L)'
;AMKKFGCVYLAITGGAAVLAAKGIKDVKGVEWYELGMPEAIWIMEADNFGPLTVAIDAHGNNLFADVGAKVKDNEAKVRQKLGLKS
;
A
#
# COMPACT_ATOMS: atom_id res chain seq x y z
N ALA A 1 4.07 -13.55 7.00
CA ALA A 1 5.36 -12.88 7.22
C ALA A 1 5.24 -11.78 8.27
N MET A 2 4.40 -10.76 8.06
CA MET A 2 4.22 -9.60 8.96
C MET A 2 4.09 -9.99 10.45
N LYS A 3 3.12 -10.85 10.79
CA LYS A 3 2.94 -11.37 12.16
C LYS A 3 4.14 -12.15 12.73
N LYS A 4 4.85 -12.89 11.88
CA LYS A 4 5.97 -13.75 12.31
C LYS A 4 7.22 -12.92 12.66
N PHE A 5 7.45 -11.85 11.92
CA PHE A 5 8.68 -11.04 12.02
C PHE A 5 8.45 -9.66 12.66
N GLY A 6 7.21 -9.32 13.04
CA GLY A 6 6.90 -8.04 13.70
C GLY A 6 6.90 -6.84 12.74
N CYS A 7 6.52 -7.04 11.48
CA CYS A 7 6.52 -5.99 10.46
C CYS A 7 5.12 -5.43 10.19
N VAL A 8 5.06 -4.22 9.63
CA VAL A 8 3.82 -3.59 9.13
C VAL A 8 3.94 -3.29 7.64
N TYR A 9 2.82 -3.38 6.92
CA TYR A 9 2.73 -2.95 5.53
C TYR A 9 1.96 -1.62 5.46
N LEU A 10 2.65 -0.60 4.96
CA LEU A 10 2.13 0.75 4.81
C LEU A 10 1.72 0.97 3.35
N ALA A 11 0.43 1.19 3.13
CA ALA A 11 -0.12 1.50 1.82
C ALA A 11 -0.14 3.02 1.59
N ILE A 12 0.40 3.44 0.45
CA ILE A 12 0.25 4.80 -0.09
C ILE A 12 -0.97 4.83 -1.00
N THR A 13 -1.78 5.88 -0.88
CA THR A 13 -2.90 6.10 -1.81
C THR A 13 -2.35 6.34 -3.22
N GLY A 14 -2.79 5.54 -4.19
CA GLY A 14 -2.41 5.73 -5.60
C GLY A 14 -2.68 7.17 -6.07
N GLY A 15 -1.75 7.73 -6.84
CA GLY A 15 -1.81 9.14 -7.29
C GLY A 15 -1.32 10.16 -6.25
N ALA A 16 -1.17 9.79 -4.97
CA ALA A 16 -0.61 10.67 -3.93
C ALA A 16 0.92 10.61 -3.83
N ALA A 17 1.62 9.95 -4.76
CA ALA A 17 3.08 9.81 -4.73
C ALA A 17 3.80 11.17 -4.70
N VAL A 18 3.32 12.15 -5.47
CA VAL A 18 3.90 13.52 -5.48
C VAL A 18 3.70 14.21 -4.13
N LEU A 19 2.57 13.96 -3.44
CA LEU A 19 2.34 14.50 -2.10
C LEU A 19 3.28 13.86 -1.09
N ALA A 20 3.43 12.53 -1.13
CA ALA A 20 4.33 11.80 -0.27
C ALA A 20 5.80 12.20 -0.49
N ALA A 21 6.20 12.44 -1.74
CA ALA A 21 7.55 12.87 -2.08
C ALA A 21 7.95 14.21 -1.45
N LYS A 22 6.99 15.08 -1.09
CA LYS A 22 7.27 16.31 -0.32
C LYS A 22 7.84 16.05 1.06
N GLY A 23 7.58 14.86 1.62
CA GLY A 23 8.17 14.42 2.88
C GLY A 23 9.50 13.69 2.73
N ILE A 24 10.10 13.69 1.54
CA ILE A 24 11.50 13.26 1.36
C ILE A 24 12.37 14.49 1.56
N LYS A 25 13.20 14.45 2.59
CA LYS A 25 14.07 15.56 2.98
C LYS A 25 15.39 15.55 2.20
N ASP A 26 15.96 14.36 2.00
CA ASP A 26 17.24 14.21 1.32
C ASP A 26 17.42 12.82 0.70
N VAL A 27 18.23 12.74 -0.36
CA VAL A 27 18.65 11.47 -0.97
C VAL A 27 20.09 11.22 -0.58
N LYS A 28 20.32 10.22 0.27
CA LYS A 28 21.63 9.89 0.84
C LYS A 28 22.51 9.06 -0.09
N GLY A 29 21.90 8.35 -1.04
CA GLY A 29 22.64 7.52 -1.98
C GLY A 29 21.73 6.66 -2.85
N VAL A 30 22.36 5.93 -3.77
CA VAL A 30 21.71 4.99 -4.66
C VAL A 30 22.62 3.77 -4.84
N GLU A 31 22.03 2.59 -4.76
CA GLU A 31 22.69 1.30 -5.01
C GLU A 31 22.04 0.63 -6.24
N TRP A 32 22.84 -0.15 -6.98
CA TRP A 32 22.40 -0.92 -8.16
C TRP A 32 21.76 -0.06 -9.27
N TYR A 33 22.38 1.09 -9.57
CA TYR A 33 21.88 2.04 -10.57
C TYR A 33 21.82 1.46 -12.00
N GLU A 34 22.58 0.40 -12.28
CA GLU A 34 22.55 -0.34 -13.54
C GLU A 34 21.19 -0.98 -13.85
N LEU A 35 20.33 -1.18 -12.84
CA LEU A 35 18.97 -1.67 -13.03
C LEU A 35 18.03 -0.63 -13.66
N GLY A 36 18.44 0.64 -13.68
CA GLY A 36 17.63 1.77 -14.14
C GLY A 36 17.14 2.64 -12.98
N MET A 37 16.84 3.91 -13.28
CA MET A 37 16.37 4.90 -12.29
C MET A 37 15.14 4.43 -11.47
N PRO A 38 14.10 3.80 -12.05
CA PRO A 38 12.94 3.34 -11.27
C PRO A 38 13.19 2.09 -10.42
N GLU A 39 14.13 1.24 -10.80
CA GLU A 39 14.39 -0.07 -10.18
C GLU A 39 15.58 -0.08 -9.21
N ALA A 40 16.41 0.97 -9.22
CA ALA A 40 17.53 1.13 -8.29
C ALA A 40 17.08 1.27 -6.83
N ILE A 41 17.96 0.94 -5.88
CA ILE A 41 17.68 1.11 -4.45
C ILE A 41 18.11 2.50 -4.01
N TRP A 42 17.12 3.36 -3.74
CA TRP A 42 17.34 4.72 -3.26
C TRP A 42 17.35 4.77 -1.73
N ILE A 43 18.42 5.32 -1.15
CA ILE A 43 18.54 5.56 0.28
C ILE A 43 18.09 6.98 0.55
N MET A 44 16.97 7.15 1.25
CA MET A 44 16.30 8.44 1.44
C MET A 44 16.10 8.76 2.91
N GLU A 45 16.28 10.04 3.28
CA GLU A 45 15.88 10.59 4.58
C GLU A 45 14.46 11.16 4.45
N ALA A 46 13.54 10.64 5.26
CA ALA A 46 12.15 11.07 5.29
C ALA A 46 11.90 12.00 6.48
N ASP A 47 11.15 13.07 6.24
CA ASP A 47 10.59 13.97 7.26
C ASP A 47 9.10 14.19 6.94
N ASN A 48 8.22 13.69 7.80
CA ASN A 48 6.77 13.71 7.59
C ASN A 48 6.32 13.08 6.24
N PHE A 49 6.94 11.95 5.85
CA PHE A 49 6.59 11.20 4.64
C PHE A 49 5.23 10.52 4.76
N GLY A 50 4.30 10.88 3.88
CA GLY A 50 2.95 10.31 3.87
C GLY A 50 1.93 11.17 3.13
N PRO A 51 0.62 10.92 3.36
CA PRO A 51 0.05 10.00 4.35
C PRO A 51 0.21 8.52 3.98
N LEU A 52 0.37 7.67 5.00
CA LEU A 52 0.49 6.22 4.89
C LEU A 52 -0.60 5.53 5.71
N THR A 53 -1.21 4.47 5.18
CA THR A 53 -2.20 3.66 5.92
C THR A 53 -1.58 2.33 6.33
N VAL A 54 -1.71 1.93 7.61
CA VAL A 54 -1.38 0.56 8.03
C VAL A 54 -2.41 -0.39 7.45
N ALA A 55 -2.08 -1.04 6.32
CA ALA A 55 -3.01 -1.93 5.64
C ALA A 55 -2.83 -3.40 6.06
N ILE A 56 -1.64 -3.78 6.55
CA ILE A 56 -1.40 -5.08 7.20
C ILE A 56 -0.54 -4.83 8.43
N ASP A 57 -0.96 -5.37 9.58
CA ASP A 57 -0.23 -5.19 10.83
C ASP A 57 0.54 -6.44 11.30
N ALA A 58 1.28 -6.29 12.40
CA ALA A 58 2.04 -7.35 13.03
C ALA A 58 1.18 -8.32 13.87
N HIS A 59 -0.14 -8.10 13.97
CA HIS A 59 -1.06 -8.94 14.75
C HIS A 59 -1.81 -9.95 13.87
N GLY A 60 -1.78 -9.74 12.56
CA GLY A 60 -2.40 -10.59 11.55
C GLY A 60 -3.62 -9.96 10.89
N ASN A 61 -3.90 -8.68 11.15
CA ASN A 61 -4.98 -7.96 10.51
C ASN A 61 -4.58 -7.54 9.10
N ASN A 62 -5.52 -7.59 8.16
CA ASN A 62 -5.29 -7.27 6.75
C ASN A 62 -6.52 -6.56 6.15
N LEU A 63 -6.38 -5.25 5.94
CA LEU A 63 -7.44 -4.39 5.41
C LEU A 63 -7.93 -4.82 4.03
N PHE A 64 -7.04 -5.28 3.14
CA PHE A 64 -7.42 -5.70 1.80
C PHE A 64 -8.26 -6.98 1.81
N ALA A 65 -7.95 -7.90 2.72
CA ALA A 65 -8.72 -9.13 2.90
C ALA A 65 -10.13 -8.82 3.43
N ASP A 66 -10.23 -7.95 4.44
CA ASP A 66 -11.49 -7.55 5.04
C ASP A 66 -12.40 -6.82 4.05
N VAL A 67 -11.84 -5.88 3.28
CA VAL A 67 -12.58 -5.18 2.21
C VAL A 67 -12.99 -6.17 1.12
N GLY A 68 -12.09 -7.05 0.69
CA GLY A 68 -12.39 -8.06 -0.33
C GLY A 68 -13.54 -8.99 0.08
N ALA A 69 -13.60 -9.41 1.35
CA ALA A 69 -14.71 -10.21 1.87
C ALA A 69 -16.04 -9.44 1.79
N LYS A 70 -16.07 -8.18 2.26
CA LYS A 70 -17.25 -7.32 2.20
C LYS A 70 -17.72 -7.06 0.76
N VAL A 71 -16.78 -6.88 -0.16
CA VAL A 71 -17.10 -6.68 -1.60
C VAL A 71 -17.80 -7.92 -2.15
N LYS A 72 -17.31 -9.13 -1.86
CA LYS A 72 -17.96 -10.38 -2.29
C LYS A 72 -19.37 -10.52 -1.71
N ASP A 73 -19.55 -10.23 -0.42
CA ASP A 73 -20.87 -10.29 0.20
C ASP A 73 -21.85 -9.28 -0.40
N ASN A 74 -21.35 -8.12 -0.82
CA ASN A 74 -22.15 -7.08 -1.46
C ASN A 74 -22.41 -7.36 -2.94
N GLU A 75 -21.53 -8.08 -3.63
CA GLU A 75 -21.66 -8.40 -5.06
C GLU A 75 -22.99 -9.09 -5.35
N ALA A 76 -23.39 -10.07 -4.53
CA ALA A 76 -24.65 -10.77 -4.68
C ALA A 76 -25.86 -9.80 -4.65
N LYS A 77 -25.84 -8.85 -3.71
CA LYS A 77 -26.91 -7.83 -3.56
C LYS A 77 -26.93 -6.87 -4.74
N VAL A 78 -25.76 -6.48 -5.23
CA VAL A 78 -25.63 -5.56 -6.37
C VAL A 78 -26.07 -6.23 -7.67
N ARG A 79 -25.65 -7.48 -7.92
CA ARG A 79 -26.08 -8.27 -9.09
C ARG A 79 -27.60 -8.40 -9.17
N GLN A 80 -28.25 -8.69 -8.04
CA GLN A 80 -29.70 -8.76 -7.97
C GLN A 80 -30.36 -7.41 -8.33
N LYS A 81 -29.85 -6.29 -7.79
CA LYS A 81 -30.36 -4.94 -8.12
C LYS A 81 -30.17 -4.56 -9.59
N LEU A 82 -29.12 -5.08 -10.23
CA LEU A 82 -28.81 -4.83 -11.63
C LEU A 82 -29.54 -5.79 -12.60
N GLY A 83 -30.34 -6.74 -12.11
CA GLY A 83 -31.06 -7.70 -12.94
C GLY A 83 -30.16 -8.76 -13.60
N LEU A 84 -28.91 -8.89 -13.14
CA LEU A 84 -27.99 -9.92 -13.60
C LEU A 84 -28.31 -11.22 -12.87
N LYS A 85 -28.64 -12.29 -13.60
CA LYS A 85 -28.86 -13.62 -13.00
C LYS A 85 -27.58 -14.10 -12.31
N SER A 86 -27.77 -14.73 -11.16
CA SER A 86 -26.74 -15.36 -10.32
C SER A 86 -25.89 -16.34 -11.10
#